data_AF-A0A951G3X6-F1
#
_entry.id   AF-A0A951G3X6-F1
#
_cell.length_a   1.000
_cell.length_b   1.000
_cell.length_c   1.000
_cell.angle_alpha   90.00
_cell.angle_beta   90.00
_cell.angle_gamma   90.00
#
_symmetry.space_group_name_H-M   'P 1'
#
loop_
_entity.id
_entity.type
_entity.pdbx_description
1 polymer ?
#
loop_
_entity_poly.entity_id
_entity_poly.type
_entity_poly.pdbx_seq_one_letter_code
_entity_poly.pdbx_strand_id
1 'polypeptide(L)'
;MKRGERRVPRYARDAEAWVVSRASSPGAQELRQLLSRNALEHRWLDPDVDPLVQMLDAGERLRRPLPLVVLPDGSQIEPPSEYQDARAGLDERGARHYELTSRWRAEVAAGLGLPTRPRREQYDVLIVGAGPAGLTAAVYAASEGLSTLVLERMAPGGQAGTSARIENYPGFPQGITGAELAAGAYEQAVRFGAEVLIGVELMRVVPELETGTALVELINGSQVRCRTAVVAPGVAYRRLDAPGVEE
;
A
#
# COMPACT_ATOMS: atom_id res chain seq x y z
N MET A 1 -12.15 -3.36 40.18
CA MET A 1 -10.80 -3.75 39.73
C MET A 1 -10.57 -3.19 38.33
N LYS A 2 -9.77 -2.13 38.21
CA LYS A 2 -9.44 -1.48 36.93
C LYS A 2 -8.33 -2.28 36.25
N ARG A 3 -8.55 -2.74 35.02
CA ARG A 3 -7.51 -3.36 34.17
C ARG A 3 -6.45 -2.30 33.88
N GLY A 4 -5.20 -2.59 34.23
CA GLY A 4 -4.07 -1.67 34.07
C GLY A 4 -3.81 -1.37 32.60
N GLU A 5 -3.86 -0.09 32.26
CA GLU A 5 -3.24 0.46 31.06
C GLU A 5 -1.74 0.08 31.10
N ARG A 6 -1.33 -0.84 30.23
CA ARG A 6 0.09 -1.16 30.05
C ARG A 6 0.75 0.04 29.38
N ARG A 7 1.44 0.85 30.20
CA ARG A 7 2.27 1.97 29.73
C ARG A 7 3.40 1.43 28.85
N VAL A 8 3.36 1.79 27.57
CA VAL A 8 4.47 1.64 26.63
C VAL A 8 5.70 2.36 27.21
N PRO A 9 6.90 1.75 27.21
CA PRO A 9 8.11 2.34 27.76
C PRO A 9 8.46 3.70 27.15
N ARG A 10 9.04 4.60 27.96
CA ARG A 10 9.31 6.02 27.62
C ARG A 10 10.27 6.25 26.44
N TYR A 11 10.98 5.22 25.97
CA TYR A 11 11.86 5.26 24.79
C TYR A 11 11.12 5.01 23.46
N ALA A 12 9.82 4.70 23.49
CA ALA A 12 8.97 4.56 22.31
C ALA A 12 8.19 5.86 22.00
N ARG A 13 8.79 7.04 22.29
CA ARG A 13 8.15 8.35 22.12
C ARG A 13 8.65 9.16 20.93
N ASP A 14 9.42 8.54 20.06
CA ASP A 14 9.70 9.07 18.73
C ASP A 14 8.74 8.38 17.76
N ALA A 15 8.27 9.09 16.72
CA ALA A 15 7.14 8.75 15.85
C ALA A 15 7.38 7.54 14.91
N GLU A 16 8.19 6.58 15.35
CA GLU A 16 8.64 5.42 14.62
C GLU A 16 7.69 4.24 14.85
N ALA A 17 7.17 3.65 13.78
CA ALA A 17 6.41 2.42 13.86
C ALA A 17 7.34 1.21 14.09
N TRP A 18 6.91 0.22 14.88
CA TRP A 18 7.69 -1.01 15.05
C TRP A 18 7.03 -2.16 14.30
N VAL A 19 7.84 -2.96 13.62
CA VAL A 19 7.39 -4.17 12.94
C VAL A 19 8.07 -5.36 13.57
N VAL A 20 7.29 -6.19 14.26
CA VAL A 20 7.78 -7.46 14.80
C VAL A 20 7.50 -8.54 13.77
N SER A 21 8.55 -9.14 13.19
CA SER A 21 8.37 -10.13 12.13
C SER A 21 9.67 -10.86 11.80
N ARG A 22 9.55 -12.11 11.33
CA ARG A 22 10.68 -12.85 10.74
C ARG A 22 10.81 -12.48 9.28
N ALA A 23 12.01 -12.61 8.70
CA ALA A 23 12.20 -12.43 7.26
C ALA A 23 11.31 -13.40 6.44
N SER A 24 11.07 -14.60 6.96
CA SER A 24 10.25 -15.65 6.35
C SER A 24 8.75 -15.54 6.64
N SER A 25 8.31 -14.58 7.45
CA SER A 25 6.87 -14.42 7.74
C SER A 25 6.10 -14.01 6.48
N PRO A 26 4.94 -14.62 6.18
CA PRO A 26 4.07 -14.19 5.08
C PRO A 26 3.79 -12.68 5.16
N GLY A 27 3.91 -11.98 4.03
CA GLY A 27 3.71 -10.52 3.96
C GLY A 27 4.82 -9.65 4.52
N ALA A 28 5.88 -10.22 5.10
CA ALA A 28 7.03 -9.44 5.55
C ALA A 28 7.66 -8.65 4.39
N GLN A 29 7.87 -9.28 3.23
CA GLN A 29 8.46 -8.61 2.07
C GLN A 29 7.56 -7.49 1.54
N GLU A 30 6.26 -7.72 1.42
CA GLU A 30 5.32 -6.72 0.92
C GLU A 30 5.21 -5.53 1.89
N LEU A 31 5.15 -5.79 3.20
CA LEU A 31 5.19 -4.73 4.22
C LEU A 31 6.49 -3.93 4.15
N ARG A 32 7.66 -4.58 4.03
CA ARG A 32 8.93 -3.85 3.82
C ARG A 32 8.89 -2.95 2.59
N GLN A 33 8.29 -3.42 1.50
CA GLN A 33 8.13 -2.60 0.29
C GLN A 33 7.19 -1.42 0.54
N LEU A 34 6.07 -1.61 1.24
CA LEU A 34 5.15 -0.52 1.61
C LEU A 34 5.89 0.56 2.39
N LEU A 35 6.64 0.17 3.41
CA LEU A 35 7.32 1.10 4.30
C LEU A 35 8.47 1.83 3.60
N SER A 36 9.38 1.08 2.98
CA SER A 36 10.57 1.65 2.33
C SER A 36 10.22 2.54 1.12
N ARG A 37 9.28 2.11 0.28
CA ARG A 37 8.92 2.87 -0.95
C ARG A 37 8.12 4.13 -0.67
N ASN A 38 7.52 4.25 0.52
CA ASN A 38 6.83 5.46 0.96
C ASN A 38 7.64 6.26 1.99
N ALA A 39 8.93 5.95 2.17
CA ALA A 39 9.81 6.61 3.12
C ALA A 39 9.25 6.69 4.56
N LEU A 40 8.54 5.64 4.98
CA LEU A 40 7.97 5.55 6.33
C LEU A 40 9.05 5.10 7.32
N GLU A 41 9.28 5.90 8.35
CA GLU A 41 10.20 5.57 9.44
C GLU A 41 9.67 4.36 10.22
N HIS A 42 10.52 3.34 10.37
CA HIS A 42 10.14 2.12 11.07
C HIS A 42 11.35 1.37 11.60
N ARG A 43 11.11 0.65 12.69
CA ARG A 43 12.07 -0.31 13.25
C ARG A 43 11.61 -1.73 13.02
N TRP A 44 12.45 -2.53 12.38
CA TRP A 44 12.21 -3.97 12.27
C TRP A 44 12.79 -4.70 13.47
N LEU A 45 12.01 -5.56 14.10
CA LEU A 45 12.38 -6.38 15.24
C LEU A 45 12.14 -7.86 14.90
N ASP A 46 13.21 -8.65 14.87
CA ASP A 46 13.12 -10.08 14.66
C ASP A 46 12.89 -10.80 16.00
N PRO A 47 11.77 -11.52 16.17
CA PRO A 47 11.43 -12.15 17.43
C PRO A 47 12.43 -13.21 17.91
N ASP A 48 13.24 -13.76 17.01
CA ASP A 48 14.16 -14.84 17.34
C ASP A 48 15.54 -14.31 17.82
N VAL A 49 15.87 -13.04 17.53
CA VAL A 49 17.17 -12.44 17.87
C VAL A 49 17.11 -11.12 18.64
N ASP A 50 16.03 -10.34 18.55
CA ASP A 50 15.93 -9.04 19.19
C ASP A 50 15.48 -9.14 20.67
N PRO A 51 16.32 -8.74 21.65
CA PRO A 51 15.96 -8.81 23.07
C PRO A 51 14.74 -7.94 23.44
N LEU A 52 14.48 -6.88 22.65
CA LEU A 52 13.32 -6.01 22.86
C LEU A 52 11.99 -6.72 22.65
N VAL A 53 11.95 -7.74 21.77
CA VAL A 53 10.73 -8.51 21.53
C VAL A 53 10.36 -9.34 22.76
N GLN A 54 11.35 -9.85 23.49
CA GLN A 54 11.14 -10.59 24.74
C GLN A 54 10.51 -9.71 25.84
N MET A 55 10.78 -8.39 25.80
CA MET A 55 10.19 -7.42 26.73
C MET A 55 8.76 -7.02 26.36
N LEU A 56 8.43 -7.00 25.06
CA LEU A 56 7.07 -6.74 24.58
C LEU A 56 6.09 -7.88 24.95
N ASP A 57 6.61 -9.10 25.10
CA ASP A 57 5.80 -10.32 25.13
C ASP A 57 5.53 -10.91 26.53
N ALA A 58 6.10 -10.34 27.61
CA ALA A 58 5.87 -10.78 29.01
C ALA A 58 5.78 -12.32 29.23
N GLY A 59 6.54 -13.11 28.45
CA GLY A 59 6.64 -14.57 28.58
C GLY A 59 5.67 -15.43 27.75
N GLU A 60 4.74 -14.88 26.96
CA GLU A 60 3.85 -15.69 26.09
C GLU A 60 4.34 -15.76 24.64
N ARG A 61 5.50 -16.42 24.39
CA ARG A 61 6.06 -16.76 23.06
C ARG A 61 5.09 -16.46 21.90
N LEU A 62 5.15 -15.26 21.31
CA LEU A 62 4.34 -14.71 20.22
C LEU A 62 3.45 -15.75 19.51
N ARG A 63 2.30 -16.09 20.11
CA ARG A 63 1.29 -16.99 19.50
C ARG A 63 0.42 -16.27 18.46
N ARG A 64 0.88 -15.10 18.01
CA ARG A 64 0.16 -14.17 17.13
C ARG A 64 0.69 -14.28 15.69
N PRO A 65 -0.16 -14.01 14.69
CA PRO A 65 0.30 -13.91 13.30
C PRO A 65 1.27 -12.74 13.13
N LEU A 66 2.29 -12.93 12.29
CA LEU A 66 3.31 -11.93 11.94
C LEU A 66 3.26 -11.64 10.43
N PRO A 67 3.62 -10.43 9.97
CA PRO A 67 4.18 -9.29 10.70
C PRO A 67 3.18 -8.52 11.59
N LEU A 68 3.53 -8.32 12.86
CA LEU A 68 2.79 -7.44 13.77
C LEU A 68 3.30 -6.00 13.64
N VAL A 69 2.42 -5.06 13.32
CA VAL A 69 2.75 -3.63 13.26
C VAL A 69 2.28 -2.93 14.53
N VAL A 70 3.18 -2.23 15.20
CA VAL A 70 2.88 -1.36 16.34
C VAL A 70 3.02 0.08 15.88
N LEU A 71 1.91 0.81 15.89
CA LEU A 71 1.86 2.21 15.48
C LEU A 71 2.46 3.15 16.55
N PRO A 72 2.80 4.40 16.19
CA PRO A 72 3.33 5.37 17.15
C PRO A 72 2.40 5.68 18.34
N ASP A 73 1.08 5.49 18.17
CA ASP A 73 0.10 5.64 19.25
C ASP A 73 0.00 4.41 20.18
N GLY A 74 0.79 3.37 19.90
CA GLY A 74 0.84 2.11 20.64
C GLY A 74 -0.23 1.09 20.23
N SER A 75 -1.13 1.43 19.29
CA SER A 75 -2.06 0.47 18.73
C SER A 75 -1.34 -0.58 17.88
N GLN A 76 -1.97 -1.74 17.74
CA GLN A 76 -1.37 -2.92 17.11
C GLN A 76 -2.25 -3.39 15.96
N ILE A 77 -1.65 -3.65 14.81
CA ILE A 77 -2.31 -4.19 13.64
C ILE A 77 -1.69 -5.55 13.32
N GLU A 78 -2.52 -6.58 13.38
CA GLU A 78 -2.15 -7.97 13.11
C GLU A 78 -2.55 -8.36 11.68
N PRO A 79 -1.75 -9.19 10.98
CA PRO A 79 -2.13 -9.67 9.66
C PRO A 79 -3.22 -10.75 9.77
N PRO A 80 -3.96 -11.00 8.68
CA PRO A 80 -4.91 -12.09 8.66
C PRO A 80 -4.21 -13.44 8.86
N SER A 81 -4.90 -14.39 9.49
CA SER A 81 -4.37 -15.75 9.72
C SER A 81 -4.04 -16.49 8.42
N GLU A 82 -4.82 -16.23 7.37
CA GLU A 82 -4.59 -16.74 6.02
C GLU A 82 -4.17 -15.60 5.11
N TYR A 83 -2.87 -15.28 5.15
CA TYR A 83 -2.25 -14.28 4.30
C TYR A 83 -2.14 -14.77 2.85
N GLN A 84 -2.39 -13.89 1.88
CA GLN A 84 -2.26 -14.19 0.46
C GLN A 84 -1.67 -13.00 -0.29
N ASP A 85 -0.50 -13.19 -0.90
CA ASP A 85 0.09 -12.20 -1.81
C ASP A 85 -0.71 -12.05 -3.10
N ALA A 86 -0.56 -10.88 -3.73
CA ALA A 86 -1.04 -10.67 -5.08
C ALA A 86 -0.33 -11.62 -6.06
N ARG A 87 -1.08 -12.56 -6.65
CA ARG A 87 -0.57 -13.46 -7.69
C ARG A 87 -1.59 -13.67 -8.80
N ALA A 88 -1.10 -13.97 -9.99
CA ALA A 88 -1.94 -14.34 -11.11
C ALA A 88 -2.63 -15.70 -10.86
N GLY A 89 -3.88 -15.83 -11.29
CA GLY A 89 -4.60 -17.11 -11.24
C GLY A 89 -5.05 -17.55 -9.85
N LEU A 90 -5.35 -16.61 -8.94
CA LEU A 90 -6.05 -16.93 -7.69
C LEU A 90 -7.42 -17.55 -8.00
N ASP A 91 -7.75 -18.63 -7.30
CA ASP A 91 -9.10 -19.17 -7.24
C ASP A 91 -9.98 -18.30 -6.32
N GLU A 92 -11.26 -18.64 -6.19
CA GLU A 92 -12.19 -17.86 -5.35
C GLU A 92 -11.75 -17.79 -3.89
N ARG A 93 -11.18 -18.87 -3.35
CA ARG A 93 -10.67 -18.89 -1.97
C ARG A 93 -9.46 -17.97 -1.82
N GLY A 94 -8.50 -18.06 -2.73
CA GLY A 94 -7.34 -17.19 -2.78
C GLY A 94 -7.72 -15.72 -2.95
N ALA A 95 -8.71 -15.41 -3.79
CA ALA A 95 -9.23 -14.05 -3.95
C ALA A 95 -9.81 -13.48 -2.65
N ARG A 96 -10.56 -14.30 -1.87
CA ARG A 96 -11.08 -13.89 -0.55
C ARG A 96 -9.96 -13.62 0.45
N HIS A 97 -8.90 -14.44 0.48
CA HIS A 97 -7.77 -14.21 1.37
C HIS A 97 -6.93 -13.00 0.94
N TYR A 98 -6.81 -12.77 -0.37
CA TYR A 98 -6.17 -11.57 -0.90
C TYR A 98 -6.93 -10.32 -0.46
N GLU A 99 -8.27 -10.33 -0.52
CA GLU A 99 -9.07 -9.22 0.01
C GLU A 99 -8.77 -8.94 1.49
N LEU A 100 -8.71 -9.97 2.35
CA LEU A 100 -8.35 -9.78 3.76
C LEU A 100 -6.95 -9.17 3.93
N THR A 101 -6.01 -9.62 3.11
CA THR A 101 -4.63 -9.11 3.08
C THR A 101 -4.58 -7.64 2.65
N SER A 102 -5.33 -7.27 1.60
CA SER A 102 -5.44 -5.91 1.12
C SER A 102 -6.12 -4.99 2.14
N ARG A 103 -7.13 -5.47 2.89
CA ARG A 103 -7.75 -4.71 4.00
C ARG A 103 -6.75 -4.42 5.10
N TRP A 104 -6.01 -5.44 5.52
CA TRP A 104 -4.94 -5.28 6.51
C TRP A 104 -3.89 -4.26 6.04
N ARG A 105 -3.43 -4.35 4.79
CA ARG A 105 -2.48 -3.36 4.23
C ARG A 105 -3.03 -1.94 4.25
N ALA A 106 -4.31 -1.76 3.91
CA ALA A 106 -4.95 -0.45 3.94
C ALA A 106 -5.07 0.10 5.37
N GLU A 107 -5.29 -0.76 6.36
CA GLU A 107 -5.29 -0.40 7.77
C GLU A 107 -3.89 0.03 8.24
N VAL A 108 -2.84 -0.72 7.87
CA VAL A 108 -1.45 -0.34 8.14
C VAL A 108 -1.11 1.01 7.50
N ALA A 109 -1.45 1.19 6.22
CA ALA A 109 -1.22 2.46 5.53
C ALA A 109 -1.91 3.65 6.22
N ALA A 110 -3.17 3.46 6.63
CA ALA A 110 -3.93 4.48 7.36
C ALA A 110 -3.31 4.78 8.73
N GLY A 111 -2.92 3.75 9.47
CA GLY A 111 -2.27 3.86 10.77
C GLY A 111 -0.93 4.59 10.74
N LEU A 112 -0.23 4.52 9.61
CA LEU A 112 1.05 5.20 9.37
C LEU A 112 0.89 6.59 8.73
N GLY A 113 -0.35 7.07 8.58
CA GLY A 113 -0.62 8.42 8.10
C GLY A 113 -0.54 8.61 6.58
N LEU A 114 -0.50 7.52 5.80
CA LEU A 114 -0.62 7.62 4.35
C LEU A 114 -2.02 8.14 3.94
N PRO A 115 -2.13 8.86 2.81
CA PRO A 115 -3.43 9.29 2.30
C PRO A 115 -4.23 8.05 1.88
N THR A 116 -5.22 7.66 2.68
CA THR A 116 -6.04 6.46 2.42
C THR A 116 -7.50 6.78 2.18
N ARG A 117 -7.96 7.99 2.52
CA ARG A 117 -9.36 8.36 2.39
C ARG A 117 -9.56 9.44 1.33
N PRO A 118 -10.56 9.29 0.46
CA PRO A 118 -10.90 10.31 -0.52
C PRO A 118 -11.42 11.57 0.18
N ARG A 119 -11.08 12.75 -0.35
CA ARG A 119 -11.57 14.05 0.14
C ARG A 119 -12.91 14.45 -0.47
N ARG A 120 -13.34 13.79 -1.54
CA ARG A 120 -14.58 14.09 -2.27
C ARG A 120 -15.45 12.84 -2.34
N GLU A 121 -16.76 13.05 -2.43
CA GLU A 121 -17.72 11.98 -2.67
C GLU A 121 -17.81 11.60 -4.15
N GLN A 122 -17.39 12.51 -5.05
CA GLN A 122 -17.44 12.31 -6.50
C GLN A 122 -16.21 12.87 -7.20
N TYR A 123 -15.74 12.14 -8.21
CA TYR A 123 -14.65 12.49 -9.11
C TYR A 123 -15.08 12.38 -10.57
N ASP A 124 -14.44 13.15 -11.45
CA ASP A 124 -14.61 13.02 -12.89
C ASP A 124 -13.89 11.77 -13.39
N VAL A 125 -12.66 11.55 -12.90
CA VAL A 125 -11.80 10.44 -13.33
C VAL A 125 -11.26 9.67 -12.12
N LEU A 126 -11.52 8.36 -12.11
CA LEU A 126 -10.85 7.38 -11.27
C LEU A 126 -9.71 6.74 -12.06
N ILE A 127 -8.53 6.61 -11.46
CA ILE A 127 -7.38 5.92 -12.04
C ILE A 127 -6.98 4.79 -11.09
N VAL A 128 -6.94 3.56 -11.59
CA VAL A 128 -6.57 2.38 -10.80
C VAL A 128 -5.13 2.00 -11.11
N GLY A 129 -4.21 2.27 -10.18
CA GLY A 129 -2.78 2.05 -10.26
C GLY A 129 -2.00 3.35 -10.48
N ALA A 130 -0.95 3.58 -9.68
CA ALA A 130 -0.02 4.71 -9.83
C ALA A 130 1.33 4.26 -10.42
N GLY A 131 1.30 3.36 -11.41
CA GLY A 131 2.43 3.11 -12.30
C GLY A 131 2.61 4.24 -13.33
N PRO A 132 3.57 4.12 -14.27
CA PRO A 132 3.80 5.14 -15.30
C PRO A 132 2.54 5.53 -16.09
N ALA A 133 1.73 4.55 -16.48
CA ALA A 133 0.47 4.78 -17.20
C ALA A 133 -0.53 5.59 -16.36
N GLY A 134 -0.75 5.19 -15.10
CA GLY A 134 -1.71 5.86 -14.21
C GLY A 134 -1.25 7.23 -13.76
N LEU A 135 0.03 7.41 -13.40
CA LEU A 135 0.57 8.72 -13.04
C LEU A 135 0.55 9.68 -14.24
N THR A 136 0.86 9.20 -15.45
CA THR A 136 0.74 10.03 -16.66
C THR A 136 -0.72 10.43 -16.89
N ALA A 137 -1.66 9.48 -16.81
CA ALA A 137 -3.09 9.79 -16.92
C ALA A 137 -3.54 10.81 -15.85
N ALA A 138 -3.01 10.71 -14.63
CA ALA A 138 -3.33 11.63 -13.54
C ALA A 138 -2.82 13.04 -13.81
N VAL A 139 -1.59 13.18 -14.32
CA VAL A 139 -1.02 14.48 -14.73
C VAL A 139 -1.92 15.14 -15.77
N TYR A 140 -2.28 14.43 -16.83
CA TYR A 140 -3.09 14.99 -17.92
C TYR A 140 -4.54 15.28 -17.50
N ALA A 141 -5.17 14.39 -16.74
CA ALA A 141 -6.54 14.63 -16.27
C ALA A 141 -6.61 15.84 -15.32
N ALA A 142 -5.70 15.91 -14.35
CA ALA A 142 -5.68 17.00 -13.39
C ALA A 142 -5.26 18.34 -14.03
N SER A 143 -4.36 18.34 -15.03
CA SER A 143 -3.97 19.58 -15.72
C SER A 143 -5.11 20.22 -16.51
N GLU A 144 -6.08 19.42 -16.96
CA GLU A 144 -7.32 19.88 -17.61
C GLU A 144 -8.41 20.26 -16.59
N GLY A 145 -8.10 20.28 -15.29
CA GLY A 145 -9.01 20.69 -14.22
C GLY A 145 -10.02 19.62 -13.80
N LEU A 146 -9.85 18.37 -14.25
CA LEU A 146 -10.73 17.27 -13.83
C LEU A 146 -10.44 16.86 -12.39
N SER A 147 -11.51 16.66 -11.61
CA SER A 147 -11.37 16.04 -10.29
C SER A 147 -10.90 14.59 -10.46
N THR A 148 -9.66 14.33 -10.06
CA THR A 148 -8.94 13.09 -10.37
C THR A 148 -8.56 12.34 -9.10
N LEU A 149 -9.00 11.09 -8.98
CA LEU A 149 -8.62 10.17 -7.90
C LEU A 149 -7.74 9.05 -8.45
N VAL A 150 -6.58 8.81 -7.85
CA VAL A 150 -5.68 7.71 -8.16
C VAL A 150 -5.65 6.74 -6.98
N LEU A 151 -5.86 5.45 -7.24
CA LEU A 151 -5.71 4.39 -6.26
C LEU A 151 -4.39 3.66 -6.48
N GLU A 152 -3.55 3.59 -5.45
CA GLU A 152 -2.29 2.85 -5.47
C GLU A 152 -2.23 1.90 -4.28
N ARG A 153 -1.94 0.63 -4.56
CA ARG A 153 -1.95 -0.42 -3.54
C ARG A 153 -0.68 -0.47 -2.69
N MET A 154 0.45 0.01 -3.21
CA MET A 154 1.77 -0.07 -2.59
C MET A 154 2.44 1.28 -2.50
N ALA A 155 2.92 1.81 -3.63
CA ALA A 155 3.62 3.08 -3.70
C ALA A 155 3.65 3.57 -5.16
N PRO A 156 3.67 4.89 -5.40
CA PRO A 156 3.83 5.43 -6.74
C PRO A 156 5.02 4.85 -7.50
N GLY A 157 4.89 4.79 -8.83
CA GLY A 157 5.91 4.28 -9.76
C GLY A 157 5.66 2.86 -10.26
N GLY A 158 4.77 2.09 -9.62
CA GLY A 158 4.47 0.73 -10.03
C GLY A 158 5.73 -0.14 -10.13
N GLN A 159 5.87 -0.91 -11.22
CA GLN A 159 7.07 -1.71 -11.52
C GLN A 159 8.27 -0.86 -11.95
N ALA A 160 8.05 0.22 -12.71
CA ALA A 160 9.14 1.07 -13.15
C ALA A 160 9.87 1.72 -11.96
N GLY A 161 9.14 2.02 -10.88
CA GLY A 161 9.68 2.61 -9.65
C GLY A 161 10.80 1.82 -8.98
N THR A 162 10.92 0.51 -9.24
CA THR A 162 11.99 -0.35 -8.68
C THR A 162 13.21 -0.49 -9.59
N SER A 163 13.15 0.08 -10.80
CA SER A 163 14.27 0.01 -11.76
C SER A 163 15.43 0.89 -11.29
N ALA A 164 16.62 0.30 -11.14
CA ALA A 164 17.83 1.04 -10.79
C ALA A 164 18.13 2.16 -11.79
N ARG A 165 17.89 1.89 -13.08
CA ARG A 165 18.08 2.86 -14.16
C ARG A 165 17.25 2.48 -15.39
N ILE A 166 16.63 3.47 -16.00
CA ILE A 166 15.83 3.36 -17.21
C ILE A 166 16.53 4.17 -18.30
N GLU A 167 17.08 3.49 -19.31
CA GLU A 167 17.84 4.13 -20.40
C GLU A 167 17.01 4.33 -21.67
N ASN A 168 15.79 3.79 -21.69
CA ASN A 168 14.90 3.79 -22.85
C ASN A 168 13.64 4.66 -22.64
N TYR A 169 13.67 5.62 -21.71
CA TYR A 169 12.57 6.57 -21.52
C TYR A 169 12.81 7.86 -22.34
N PRO A 170 11.93 8.19 -23.30
CA PRO A 170 12.10 9.40 -24.12
C PRO A 170 12.21 10.68 -23.28
N GLY A 171 13.10 11.59 -23.68
CA GLY A 171 13.37 12.84 -22.96
C GLY A 171 14.46 12.76 -21.90
N PHE A 172 14.98 11.56 -21.58
CA PHE A 172 16.09 11.36 -20.64
C PHE A 172 17.30 10.71 -21.34
N PRO A 173 18.10 11.49 -22.11
CA PRO A 173 19.20 10.94 -22.91
C PRO A 173 20.31 10.28 -22.07
N GLN A 174 20.41 10.62 -20.78
CA GLN A 174 21.37 10.02 -19.85
C GLN A 174 20.73 8.95 -18.95
N GLY A 175 19.50 8.54 -19.27
CA GLY A 175 18.66 7.72 -18.42
C GLY A 175 18.12 8.45 -17.19
N ILE A 176 17.22 7.78 -16.48
CA ILE A 176 16.63 8.23 -15.21
C ILE A 176 16.41 7.02 -14.30
N THR A 177 16.49 7.19 -12.98
CA THR A 177 16.12 6.08 -12.08
C THR A 177 14.59 5.89 -12.06
N GLY A 178 14.14 4.68 -11.76
CA GLY A 178 12.72 4.40 -11.59
C GLY A 178 12.06 5.27 -10.52
N ALA A 179 12.77 5.45 -9.40
CA ALA A 179 12.31 6.26 -8.28
C ALA A 179 12.16 7.75 -8.64
N GLU A 180 13.14 8.34 -9.33
CA GLU A 180 13.06 9.74 -9.77
C GLU A 180 11.93 9.97 -10.77
N LEU A 181 11.76 9.05 -11.74
CA LEU A 181 10.67 9.14 -12.70
C LEU A 181 9.30 9.09 -12.01
N ALA A 182 9.13 8.18 -11.06
CA ALA A 182 7.91 8.02 -10.28
C ALA A 182 7.62 9.24 -9.40
N ALA A 183 8.63 9.72 -8.66
CA ALA A 183 8.50 10.88 -7.78
C ALA A 183 8.13 12.14 -8.56
N GLY A 184 8.81 12.42 -9.68
CA GLY A 184 8.51 13.57 -10.52
C GLY A 184 7.09 13.54 -11.09
N ALA A 185 6.63 12.38 -11.58
CA ALA A 185 5.27 12.23 -12.09
C ALA A 185 4.20 12.35 -10.98
N TYR A 186 4.46 11.78 -9.80
CA TYR A 186 3.61 11.92 -8.62
C TYR A 186 3.48 13.38 -8.18
N GLU A 187 4.60 14.08 -8.03
CA GLU A 187 4.62 15.50 -7.63
C GLU A 187 3.88 16.39 -8.64
N GLN A 188 4.06 16.12 -9.94
CA GLN A 188 3.31 16.84 -10.99
C GLN A 188 1.80 16.60 -10.88
N ALA A 189 1.37 15.36 -10.73
CA ALA A 189 -0.05 15.02 -10.61
C ALA A 189 -0.68 15.70 -9.39
N VAL A 190 -0.03 15.60 -8.23
CA VAL A 190 -0.51 16.25 -6.99
C VAL A 190 -0.53 17.77 -7.11
N ARG A 191 0.50 18.37 -7.73
CA ARG A 191 0.55 19.83 -7.97
C ARG A 191 -0.61 20.30 -8.84
N PHE A 192 -1.03 19.51 -9.82
CA PHE A 192 -2.21 19.81 -10.65
C PHE A 192 -3.55 19.52 -9.95
N GLY A 193 -3.53 18.90 -8.76
CA GLY A 193 -4.72 18.64 -7.95
C GLY A 193 -5.24 17.22 -8.03
N ALA A 194 -4.49 16.27 -8.62
CA ALA A 194 -4.81 14.86 -8.49
C ALA A 194 -4.68 14.42 -7.03
N GLU A 195 -5.66 13.66 -6.56
CA GLU A 195 -5.62 13.03 -5.27
C GLU A 195 -5.12 11.59 -5.41
N VAL A 196 -4.08 11.21 -4.68
CA VAL A 196 -3.50 9.86 -4.75
C VAL A 196 -3.67 9.18 -3.41
N LEU A 197 -4.42 8.08 -3.39
CA LEU A 197 -4.55 7.22 -2.23
C LEU A 197 -3.52 6.08 -2.30
N ILE A 198 -2.82 5.83 -1.19
CA ILE A 198 -1.73 4.86 -1.10
C ILE A 198 -2.10 3.76 -0.09
N GLY A 199 -1.82 2.51 -0.43
CA GLY A 199 -2.25 1.35 0.35
C GLY A 199 -3.72 0.98 0.11
N VAL A 200 -4.35 1.56 -0.93
CA VAL A 200 -5.80 1.42 -1.18
C VAL A 200 -6.04 0.84 -2.56
N GLU A 201 -6.93 -0.15 -2.62
CA GLU A 201 -7.33 -0.83 -3.84
C GLU A 201 -8.81 -0.61 -4.16
N LEU A 202 -9.10 -0.71 -5.46
CA LEU A 202 -10.46 -0.85 -5.95
C LEU A 202 -11.00 -2.22 -5.52
N MET A 203 -12.19 -2.24 -4.91
CA MET A 203 -12.89 -3.48 -4.57
C MET A 203 -14.00 -3.81 -5.54
N ARG A 204 -14.85 -2.82 -5.82
CA ARG A 204 -16.04 -3.04 -6.62
C ARG A 204 -16.44 -1.78 -7.36
N VAL A 205 -16.99 -1.97 -8.55
CA VAL A 205 -17.63 -0.92 -9.33
C VAL A 205 -19.06 -1.35 -9.63
N VAL A 206 -20.02 -0.47 -9.35
CA VAL A 206 -21.44 -0.66 -9.63
C VAL A 206 -21.91 0.51 -10.52
N PRO A 207 -22.20 0.29 -11.81
CA PRO A 207 -22.70 1.34 -12.69
C PRO A 207 -24.06 1.89 -12.22
N GLU A 208 -24.20 3.21 -12.19
CA GLU A 208 -25.43 3.95 -11.90
C GLU A 208 -25.89 4.64 -13.19
N LEU A 209 -26.69 3.91 -14.00
CA LEU A 209 -27.03 4.33 -15.37
C LEU A 209 -27.85 5.62 -15.44
N GLU A 210 -28.69 5.89 -14.42
CA GLU A 210 -29.54 7.08 -14.38
C GLU A 210 -28.75 8.37 -14.23
N THR A 211 -27.63 8.32 -13.51
CA THR A 211 -26.77 9.48 -13.23
C THR A 211 -25.55 9.54 -14.15
N GLY A 212 -25.30 8.49 -14.95
CA GLY A 212 -24.10 8.37 -15.78
C GLY A 212 -22.82 8.26 -14.96
N THR A 213 -22.92 7.73 -13.74
CA THR A 213 -21.79 7.51 -12.82
C THR A 213 -21.61 6.03 -12.53
N ALA A 214 -20.56 5.70 -11.78
CA ALA A 214 -20.42 4.41 -11.13
C ALA A 214 -20.10 4.64 -9.66
N LEU A 215 -20.76 3.87 -8.79
CA LEU A 215 -20.39 3.74 -7.39
C LEU A 215 -19.16 2.84 -7.30
N VAL A 216 -18.13 3.35 -6.63
CA VAL A 216 -16.83 2.70 -6.46
C VAL A 216 -16.65 2.42 -4.98
N GLU A 217 -16.50 1.15 -4.64
CA GLU A 217 -16.16 0.71 -3.29
C GLU A 217 -14.66 0.44 -3.22
N LEU A 218 -14.02 0.98 -2.18
CA LEU A 218 -12.58 0.80 -1.92
C LEU A 218 -12.35 -0.24 -0.84
N ILE A 219 -11.15 -0.82 -0.82
CA ILE A 219 -10.77 -1.86 0.15
C ILE A 219 -10.92 -1.43 1.62
N ASN A 220 -10.74 -0.15 1.90
CA ASN A 220 -10.88 0.40 3.25
C ASN A 220 -12.34 0.74 3.63
N GLY A 221 -13.31 0.38 2.80
CA GLY A 221 -14.74 0.64 3.01
C GLY A 221 -15.21 2.02 2.57
N SER A 222 -14.32 2.89 2.08
CA SER A 222 -14.74 4.16 1.49
C SER A 222 -15.55 3.93 0.22
N GLN A 223 -16.49 4.83 -0.06
CA GLN A 223 -17.29 4.83 -1.28
C GLN A 223 -17.18 6.19 -1.96
N VAL A 224 -16.98 6.17 -3.27
CA VAL A 224 -16.97 7.39 -4.12
C VAL A 224 -17.74 7.12 -5.39
N ARG A 225 -18.18 8.18 -6.06
CA ARG A 225 -18.70 8.11 -7.42
C ARG A 225 -17.67 8.57 -8.42
N CYS A 226 -17.61 7.93 -9.58
CA CYS A 226 -16.82 8.43 -10.71
C CYS A 226 -17.63 8.43 -12.01
N ARG A 227 -17.32 9.34 -12.92
CA ARG A 227 -17.91 9.35 -14.28
C ARG A 227 -17.12 8.47 -15.24
N THR A 228 -15.80 8.45 -15.10
CA THR A 228 -14.90 7.68 -15.95
C THR A 228 -13.84 6.99 -15.11
N ALA A 229 -13.39 5.82 -15.56
CA ALA A 229 -12.31 5.09 -14.94
C ALA A 229 -11.23 4.73 -15.97
N VAL A 230 -9.96 4.91 -15.58
CA VAL A 230 -8.78 4.43 -16.31
C VAL A 230 -8.18 3.29 -15.49
N VAL A 231 -8.21 2.08 -16.06
CA VAL A 231 -7.70 0.87 -15.40
C VAL A 231 -6.26 0.64 -15.82
N ALA A 232 -5.31 1.00 -14.95
CA ALA A 232 -3.86 0.89 -15.18
C ALA A 232 -3.14 0.06 -14.09
N PRO A 233 -3.62 -1.16 -13.74
CA PRO A 233 -3.13 -1.93 -12.59
C PRO A 233 -1.73 -2.56 -12.81
N GLY A 234 -1.18 -2.47 -14.02
CA GLY A 234 0.06 -3.14 -14.40
C GLY A 234 -0.12 -4.66 -14.51
N VAL A 235 0.96 -5.40 -14.27
CA VAL A 235 1.00 -6.86 -14.33
C VAL A 235 1.78 -7.42 -13.13
N ALA A 236 1.44 -8.65 -12.75
CA ALA A 236 2.24 -9.46 -11.83
C ALA A 236 2.92 -10.57 -12.64
N TYR A 237 4.25 -10.68 -12.53
CA TYR A 237 5.01 -11.73 -13.18
C TYR A 237 4.77 -13.07 -12.48
N ARG A 238 4.64 -14.14 -13.27
CA ARG A 238 4.65 -15.49 -12.73
C ARG A 238 6.07 -15.83 -12.33
N ARG A 239 6.28 -16.18 -11.06
CA ARG A 239 7.56 -16.70 -10.59
C ARG A 239 7.72 -18.14 -11.06
N LEU A 240 8.97 -18.54 -11.32
CA LEU A 240 9.32 -19.93 -11.58
C LEU A 240 9.33 -20.70 -10.25
N ASP A 241 8.79 -21.91 -10.27
CA ASP A 241 8.90 -22.84 -9.15
C ASP A 241 10.27 -23.54 -9.23
N ALA A 242 11.31 -22.85 -8.80
CA ALA A 242 12.68 -23.33 -8.85
C ALA A 242 13.51 -22.85 -7.63
N PRO A 243 14.46 -23.66 -7.13
CA PRO A 243 15.36 -23.24 -6.05
C PRO A 243 16.13 -21.95 -6.38
N GLY A 244 16.25 -21.04 -5.41
CA GLY A 244 17.01 -19.79 -5.54
C GLY A 244 16.29 -18.64 -6.24
N VAL A 245 15.04 -18.79 -6.67
CA VAL A 245 14.25 -17.70 -7.31
C VAL A 245 13.89 -16.57 -6.33
N GLU A 246 13.95 -16.84 -5.03
CA GLU A 246 13.60 -15.87 -3.96
C GLU A 246 14.81 -15.30 -3.21
N GLU A 247 16.02 -15.77 -3.54
CA GLU A 247 17.31 -15.30 -3.00
C GLU A 247 17.85 -14.13 -3.82
#